data_AF-A0A166QKB7-F1
#
_entry.id   AF-A0A166QKB7-F1
#
_cell.length_a   1.000
_cell.length_b   1.000
_cell.length_c   1.000
_cell.angle_alpha   90.00
_cell.angle_beta   90.00
_cell.angle_gamma   90.00
#
_symmetry.space_group_name_H-M   'P 1'
#
loop_
_entity.id
_entity.type
_entity.pdbx_description
1 polymer ?
#
loop_
_entity_poly.entity_id
_entity_poly.type
_entity_poly.pdbx_seq_one_letter_code
_entity_poly.pdbx_strand_id
1 'polypeptide(L)'
;MLGWWHCSPLSGAVETLDLEVRPLGIKTIIVEPGFFRTELLNESNTVYVDTEIDEYKPVVSKLYAQFKGAHHQQPEILPRSEGVPSTKSFPPSLALGPDAVTQLRKKCTDTVDLLDRWEAVSADTTF
;
A
#
# COMPACT_ATOMS: atom_id res chain seq x y z
N MET A 1 1.12 -9.53 3.10
CA MET A 1 1.39 -9.32 1.66
C MET A 1 0.60 -8.08 1.21
N LEU A 2 0.84 -6.91 1.81
CA LEU A 2 0.24 -5.61 1.43
C LEU A 2 1.30 -4.52 1.22
N GLY A 3 2.60 -4.82 1.27
CA GLY A 3 3.67 -3.83 1.03
C GLY A 3 3.84 -3.42 -0.44
N TRP A 4 2.93 -3.79 -1.34
CA TRP A 4 3.07 -3.58 -2.79
C TRP A 4 2.44 -2.26 -3.26
N TRP A 5 1.58 -1.64 -2.45
CA TRP A 5 0.78 -0.47 -2.87
C TRP A 5 1.56 0.85 -2.90
N HIS A 6 2.62 0.95 -2.08
CA HIS A 6 3.39 2.18 -1.92
C HIS A 6 4.20 2.60 -3.15
N CYS A 7 4.42 1.69 -4.10
CA CYS A 7 5.07 1.99 -5.38
C CYS A 7 4.22 1.43 -6.52
N SER A 8 2.93 1.73 -6.46
CA SER A 8 1.98 1.40 -7.51
C SER A 8 1.99 2.46 -8.62
N PRO A 9 1.50 2.14 -9.83
CA PRO A 9 1.29 3.14 -10.89
C PRO A 9 0.42 4.31 -10.42
N LEU A 10 -0.52 4.06 -9.49
CA LEU A 10 -1.36 5.07 -8.88
C LEU A 10 -0.54 6.06 -8.04
N SER A 11 0.36 5.58 -7.18
CA SER A 11 1.20 6.47 -6.37
C SER A 11 2.09 7.36 -7.25
N GLY A 12 2.72 6.81 -8.29
CA GLY A 12 3.55 7.61 -9.19
C GLY A 12 2.75 8.63 -10.01
N ALA A 13 1.53 8.28 -10.43
CA ALA A 13 0.64 9.20 -11.12
C ALA A 13 0.20 10.36 -10.22
N VAL A 14 -0.13 10.08 -8.96
CA VAL A 14 -0.54 11.12 -8.00
C VAL A 14 0.64 12.01 -7.61
N GLU A 15 1.84 11.45 -7.43
CA GLU A 15 3.06 12.24 -7.18
C GLU A 15 3.38 13.19 -8.34
N THR A 16 3.24 12.71 -9.57
CA THR A 16 3.43 13.55 -10.77
C THR A 16 2.37 14.65 -10.84
N LEU A 17 1.10 14.29 -10.62
CA LEU A 17 0.00 15.24 -10.59
C LEU A 17 0.20 16.31 -9.52
N ASP A 18 0.71 15.97 -8.34
CA ASP A 18 1.00 16.93 -7.27
C ASP A 18 1.96 18.02 -7.75
N LEU A 19 3.01 17.65 -8.48
CA LEU A 19 4.00 18.61 -9.01
C LEU A 19 3.36 19.59 -10.00
N GLU A 20 2.41 19.12 -10.83
CA GLU A 20 1.73 19.94 -11.84
C GLU A 20 0.71 20.91 -11.22
N VAL A 21 -0.03 20.46 -10.20
CA VAL A 21 -1.15 21.23 -9.64
C VAL A 21 -0.78 22.09 -8.43
N ARG A 22 0.39 21.87 -7.83
CA ARG A 22 0.89 22.64 -6.68
C ARG A 22 0.97 24.16 -6.94
N PRO A 23 1.42 24.66 -8.11
CA PRO A 23 1.41 26.11 -8.41
C PRO A 23 0.00 26.70 -8.47
N LEU A 24 -1.03 25.88 -8.71
CA LEU A 24 -2.43 26.28 -8.74
C LEU A 24 -3.08 26.31 -7.34
N GLY A 25 -2.32 25.95 -6.29
CA GLY A 25 -2.82 25.86 -4.92
C GLY A 25 -3.65 24.61 -4.62
N ILE A 26 -3.69 23.64 -5.55
CA ILE A 26 -4.37 22.35 -5.37
C ILE A 26 -3.43 21.41 -4.61
N LYS A 27 -3.99 20.61 -3.70
CA LYS A 27 -3.26 19.62 -2.90
C LYS A 27 -3.74 18.23 -3.26
N THR A 28 -2.80 17.30 -3.43
CA THR A 28 -3.12 15.87 -3.61
C THR A 28 -2.72 15.09 -2.36
N ILE A 29 -3.41 13.97 -2.12
CA ILE A 29 -3.08 13.04 -1.04
C ILE A 29 -3.40 11.62 -1.47
N ILE A 30 -2.45 10.71 -1.27
CA ILE A 30 -2.66 9.27 -1.36
C ILE A 30 -3.04 8.77 0.03
N VAL A 31 -4.15 8.04 0.12
CA VAL A 31 -4.51 7.33 1.34
C VAL A 31 -4.22 5.85 1.13
N GLU A 32 -3.35 5.29 1.96
CA GLU A 32 -2.95 3.88 1.93
C GLU A 32 -3.62 3.15 3.10
N PRO A 33 -4.83 2.62 2.91
CA PRO A 33 -5.50 1.89 3.96
C PRO A 33 -4.88 0.51 4.18
N GLY A 34 -4.73 0.12 5.46
CA GLY A 34 -4.51 -1.26 5.88
C GLY A 34 -5.76 -2.12 5.77
N PHE A 35 -5.76 -3.26 6.46
CA PHE A 35 -6.92 -4.13 6.56
C PHE A 35 -8.01 -3.48 7.42
N PHE A 36 -8.96 -2.84 6.74
CA PHE A 36 -10.19 -2.33 7.35
C PHE A 36 -11.36 -3.26 7.10
N ARG A 37 -12.28 -3.30 8.07
CA ARG A 37 -13.56 -3.99 7.90
C ARG A 37 -14.34 -3.31 6.78
N THR A 38 -14.33 -3.94 5.62
CA THR A 38 -15.05 -3.52 4.43
C THR A 38 -15.75 -4.75 3.83
N GLU A 39 -16.90 -4.54 3.19
CA GLU A 39 -17.59 -5.59 2.43
C GLU A 39 -16.83 -5.94 1.13
N LEU A 40 -15.63 -5.39 0.90
CA LEU A 40 -14.83 -5.69 -0.29
C LEU A 40 -14.41 -7.16 -0.31
N LEU A 41 -13.97 -7.70 0.83
CA LEU A 41 -13.54 -9.09 0.98
C LEU A 41 -14.71 -10.09 1.05
N ASN A 42 -15.96 -9.61 0.97
CA ASN A 42 -17.15 -10.46 0.86
C ASN A 42 -17.07 -11.26 -0.45
N GLU A 43 -17.47 -12.54 -0.42
CA GLU A 43 -17.49 -13.41 -1.60
C GLU A 43 -18.36 -12.85 -2.74
N SER A 44 -19.31 -11.96 -2.43
CA SER A 44 -20.15 -11.27 -3.41
C SER A 44 -19.41 -10.14 -4.16
N ASN A 45 -18.35 -9.58 -3.58
CA ASN A 45 -17.62 -8.42 -4.08
C ASN A 45 -16.16 -8.72 -4.47
N THR A 46 -15.65 -9.91 -4.13
CA THR A 46 -14.31 -10.38 -4.53
C THR A 46 -14.40 -11.57 -5.47
N VAL A 47 -13.76 -11.46 -6.63
CA VAL A 47 -13.55 -12.59 -7.54
C VAL A 47 -12.26 -13.29 -7.17
N TYR A 48 -12.36 -14.51 -6.66
CA TYR A 48 -11.24 -15.42 -6.45
C TYR A 48 -11.08 -16.29 -7.71
N VAL A 49 -9.96 -16.14 -8.42
CA VAL A 49 -9.70 -16.89 -9.66
C VAL A 49 -8.93 -18.15 -9.32
N ASP A 50 -9.46 -19.30 -9.68
CA ASP A 50 -8.73 -20.56 -9.52
C ASP A 50 -7.60 -20.62 -10.56
N THR A 51 -6.43 -21.09 -10.13
CA THR A 51 -5.26 -21.15 -11.01
C THR A 51 -5.24 -22.48 -11.75
N GLU A 52 -5.13 -22.42 -13.08
CA GLU A 52 -5.00 -23.61 -13.92
C GLU A 52 -3.58 -24.21 -13.87
N ILE A 53 -2.63 -23.53 -13.22
CA ILE A 53 -1.24 -23.95 -13.09
C ILE A 53 -1.09 -24.74 -11.78
N ASP A 54 -0.84 -26.05 -11.89
CA ASP A 54 -0.80 -26.97 -10.74
C ASP A 54 0.22 -26.56 -9.67
N GLU A 55 1.39 -26.06 -10.09
CA GLU A 55 2.46 -25.60 -9.19
C GLU A 55 2.06 -24.35 -8.39
N TYR A 56 1.10 -23.57 -8.90
CA TYR A 56 0.66 -22.33 -8.29
C TYR A 56 -0.52 -22.54 -7.32
N LYS A 57 -1.26 -23.65 -7.45
CA LYS A 57 -2.36 -24.04 -6.55
C LYS A 57 -2.02 -23.98 -5.06
N PRO A 58 -0.87 -24.50 -4.56
CA PRO A 58 -0.54 -24.42 -3.13
C PRO A 58 -0.28 -22.99 -2.64
N VAL A 59 0.12 -22.07 -3.53
CA VAL A 59 0.33 -20.65 -3.20
C VAL A 59 -1.00 -19.92 -3.12
N VAL A 60 -1.85 -20.10 -4.14
CA VAL A 60 -3.16 -19.44 -4.25
C VAL A 60 -4.11 -19.89 -3.15
N SER A 61 -4.20 -21.19 -2.91
CA SER A 61 -5.08 -21.75 -1.87
C SER A 61 -4.75 -21.21 -0.47
N LYS A 62 -3.46 -21.11 -0.11
CA LYS A 62 -3.03 -20.52 1.16
C LYS A 62 -3.38 -19.04 1.24
N LEU A 63 -3.14 -18.29 0.15
CA LEU A 63 -3.41 -16.86 0.09
C LEU A 63 -4.91 -16.56 0.22
N TYR A 64 -5.75 -17.30 -0.51
CA TYR A 64 -7.20 -17.13 -0.46
C TYR A 64 -7.77 -17.54 0.89
N ALA A 65 -7.26 -18.60 1.52
CA ALA A 65 -7.64 -18.96 2.88
C ALA A 65 -7.31 -17.84 3.89
N GLN A 66 -6.17 -17.16 3.75
CA GLN A 66 -5.81 -16.02 4.58
C GLN A 66 -6.76 -14.83 4.39
N PHE A 67 -7.10 -14.48 3.13
CA PHE A 67 -8.02 -13.37 2.86
C PHE A 67 -9.45 -13.65 3.35
N LYS A 68 -9.95 -14.88 3.13
CA LYS A 68 -11.27 -15.29 3.64
C LYS A 68 -11.30 -15.33 5.17
N GLY A 69 -10.23 -15.81 5.81
CA GLY A 69 -10.11 -15.83 7.27
C GLY A 69 -10.00 -14.44 7.91
N ALA A 70 -9.51 -13.45 7.16
CA ALA A 70 -9.44 -12.06 7.62
C ALA A 70 -10.80 -11.33 7.53
N HIS A 71 -11.78 -11.88 6.80
CA HIS A 71 -13.12 -11.30 6.70
C HIS A 71 -13.78 -11.20 8.09
N HIS A 72 -14.29 -10.02 8.45
CA HIS A 72 -14.88 -9.66 9.76
C HIS A 72 -13.96 -9.67 10.98
N GLN A 73 -12.68 -10.06 10.88
CA GLN A 73 -11.72 -9.95 11.99
C GLN A 73 -11.01 -8.59 12.04
N GLN A 74 -11.30 -7.74 11.06
CA GLN A 74 -10.68 -6.43 10.90
C GLN A 74 -11.33 -5.42 11.85
N PRO A 75 -10.55 -4.51 12.44
CA PRO A 75 -11.11 -3.44 13.26
C PRO A 75 -12.05 -2.57 12.44
N GLU A 76 -13.17 -2.18 13.05
CA GLU A 76 -14.03 -1.14 12.53
C GLU A 76 -13.32 0.20 12.77
N ILE A 77 -12.77 0.77 11.70
CA ILE A 77 -12.13 2.08 11.79
C ILE A 77 -12.88 2.99 10.85
N LEU A 78 -13.76 3.80 11.42
CA LEU A 78 -14.17 5.05 10.79
C LEU A 78 -12.93 5.95 10.81
N PRO A 79 -12.52 6.56 9.68
CA PRO A 79 -11.45 7.55 9.71
C PRO A 79 -11.94 8.72 10.57
N ARG A 80 -11.60 8.69 11.86
CA ARG A 80 -11.90 9.78 12.77
C ARG A 80 -10.98 10.93 12.37
N SER A 81 -11.53 11.90 11.66
CA SER A 81 -10.86 13.17 11.32
C SER A 81 -10.49 13.99 12.57
N GLU A 82 -10.97 13.58 13.75
CA GLU A 82 -10.65 14.16 15.06
C GLU A 82 -9.22 13.83 15.50
N GLY A 83 -8.23 14.49 14.89
CA GLY A 83 -6.84 14.36 15.33
C GLY A 83 -5.80 14.89 14.35
N VAL A 84 -6.17 15.18 13.09
CA VAL A 84 -5.26 15.83 12.15
C VAL A 84 -5.16 17.31 12.54
N PRO A 85 -4.01 17.80 13.02
CA PRO A 85 -3.86 19.21 13.35
C PRO A 85 -4.04 20.03 12.07
N SER A 86 -5.02 20.94 12.05
CA SER A 86 -5.31 21.84 10.93
C SER A 86 -4.13 22.73 10.50
N THR A 87 -3.06 22.76 11.31
CA THR A 87 -1.86 23.57 11.13
C THR A 87 -0.71 22.86 10.42
N LYS A 88 -0.79 21.55 10.16
CA LYS A 88 0.22 20.81 9.39
C LYS A 88 -0.24 20.67 7.94
N SER A 89 0.65 20.95 7.00
CA SER A 89 0.43 20.59 5.60
C SER A 89 0.09 19.10 5.51
N PHE A 90 -0.99 18.76 4.79
CA PHE A 90 -1.34 17.37 4.53
C PHE A 90 -0.15 16.65 3.89
N PRO A 91 0.22 15.45 4.37
CA PRO A 91 1.30 14.70 3.75
C PRO A 91 0.86 14.20 2.36
N PRO A 92 1.80 14.02 1.42
CA PRO A 92 1.49 13.49 0.09
C PRO A 92 0.98 12.04 0.12
N SER A 93 1.36 11.26 1.15
CA SER A 93 0.82 9.92 1.40
C SER A 93 0.54 9.73 2.89
N LEU A 94 -0.57 9.04 3.20
CA LEU A 94 -1.03 8.76 4.55
C LEU A 94 -1.42 7.28 4.69
N ALA A 95 -0.59 6.53 5.43
CA ALA A 95 -0.93 5.18 5.84
C ALA A 95 -1.95 5.20 6.98
N LEU A 96 -3.07 4.48 6.81
CA LEU A 96 -4.10 4.34 7.83
C LEU A 96 -4.12 2.90 8.35
N GLY A 97 -3.93 2.73 9.65
CA GLY A 97 -3.93 1.42 10.32
C GLY A 97 -2.54 0.94 10.74
N PRO A 98 -2.42 0.23 11.88
CA PRO A 98 -1.12 -0.22 12.41
C PRO A 98 -0.43 -1.23 11.50
N ASP A 99 -1.20 -2.05 10.78
CA ASP A 99 -0.72 -3.00 9.80
C ASP A 99 -0.20 -2.32 8.52
N ALA A 100 -0.86 -1.25 8.07
CA ALA A 100 -0.39 -0.41 6.97
C ALA A 100 0.95 0.23 7.31
N VAL A 101 1.05 0.86 8.49
CA VAL A 101 2.30 1.47 8.98
C VAL A 101 3.42 0.44 9.07
N THR A 102 3.14 -0.75 9.60
CA THR A 102 4.14 -1.82 9.75
C THR A 102 4.65 -2.30 8.39
N GLN A 103 3.74 -2.51 7.43
CA GLN A 103 4.11 -3.02 6.11
C GLN A 103 4.80 -1.97 5.25
N LEU A 104 4.35 -0.72 5.32
CA LEU A 104 4.98 0.39 4.66
C LEU A 104 6.41 0.58 5.17
N ARG A 105 6.59 0.61 6.50
CA ARG A 105 7.93 0.69 7.11
C ARG A 105 8.82 -0.44 6.65
N LYS A 106 8.33 -1.69 6.69
CA LYS A 106 9.08 -2.85 6.22
C LYS A 106 9.50 -2.69 4.77
N LYS A 107 8.59 -2.27 3.89
CA LYS A 107 8.87 -2.09 2.46
C LYS A 107 9.96 -1.04 2.24
N CYS A 108 9.88 0.10 2.93
CA CYS A 108 10.89 1.14 2.84
C CYS A 108 12.26 0.62 3.32
N THR A 109 12.31 -0.07 4.46
CA THR A 109 13.55 -0.67 4.97
C THR A 109 14.12 -1.71 4.00
N ASP A 110 13.31 -2.64 3.49
CA ASP A 110 13.75 -3.64 2.52
C ASP A 110 14.32 -2.99 1.24
N THR A 111 13.74 -1.86 0.80
CA THR A 111 14.20 -1.11 -0.36
C THR A 111 15.53 -0.41 -0.08
N VAL A 112 15.69 0.23 1.07
CA VAL A 112 16.97 0.83 1.48
C VAL A 112 18.05 -0.24 1.59
N ASP A 113 17.77 -1.35 2.26
CA ASP A 113 18.70 -2.48 2.40
C ASP A 113 19.12 -3.06 1.05
N LEU A 114 18.22 -3.04 0.06
CA LEU A 114 18.54 -3.47 -1.30
C LEU A 114 19.45 -2.47 -2.01
N LEU A 115 19.18 -1.16 -1.87
CA LEU A 115 20.03 -0.11 -2.43
C LEU A 115 21.44 -0.17 -1.84
N ASP A 116 21.56 -0.24 -0.52
CA ASP A 116 22.84 -0.32 0.17
C ASP A 116 23.65 -1.55 -0.26
N ARG A 117 22.98 -2.70 -0.47
CA ARG A 117 23.64 -3.93 -0.92
C ARG A 117 24.21 -3.82 -2.33
N TRP A 118 23.58 -3.04 -3.20
CA TRP A 118 23.95 -2.90 -4.61
C TRP A 118 24.61 -1.56 -4.94
N GLU A 119 24.83 -0.70 -3.95
CA GLU A 119 25.35 0.66 -4.14
C GLU A 119 26.63 0.67 -4.98
N ALA A 120 27.60 -0.20 -4.65
CA ALA A 120 28.86 -0.29 -5.36
C ALA A 120 28.71 -0.64 -6.85
N VAL A 121 27.68 -1.38 -7.24
CA VAL A 121 27.41 -1.74 -8.65
C VAL A 121 26.56 -0.66 -9.32
N SER A 122 25.56 -0.12 -8.62
CA SER A 122 24.63 0.86 -9.16
C SER A 122 25.23 2.27 -9.29
N ALA A 123 26.19 2.65 -8.44
CA ALA A 123 26.85 3.95 -8.49
C ALA A 123 28.02 3.99 -9.49
N ASP A 124 28.58 2.83 -9.84
CA ASP A 124 29.71 2.70 -10.77
C ASP A 124 29.30 2.87 -12.25
N THR A 125 28.02 3.09 -12.55
CA THR A 125 27.53 3.35 -13.92
C THR A 125 27.66 4.81 -14.35
N THR A 126 28.69 5.50 -13.87
CA THR A 126 28.98 6.88 -14.29
C THR A 126 29.63 6.86 -15.67
N PHE A 127 28.86 7.23 -16.70
CA PHE A 127 29.36 7.59 -18.03
C PHE A 127 29.64 9.09 -18.11
#